data_AF-W7J214-F1
#
_entry.id   AF-W7J214-F1
#
_cell.length_a   1.000
_cell.length_b   1.000
_cell.length_c   1.000
_cell.angle_alpha   90.00
_cell.angle_beta   90.00
_cell.angle_gamma   90.00
#
_symmetry.space_group_name_H-M   'P 1'
#
loop_
_entity.id
_entity.type
_entity.pdbx_description
1 polymer ?
#
loop_
_entity_poly.entity_id
_entity_poly.type
_entity_poly.pdbx_seq_one_letter_code
_entity_poly.pdbx_strand_id
1 'polypeptide(L)'
;MSEQATGTFDIDEWRPEESDEQHGTVIGRNTARKSYTGDLTGTSVVTMFTVQTPVAGSQSYVAVERITGTLHGRTGTFVLQHSATASPERQAMDITVVADSATGELAGLTGEMVITMVGDTHHFTIDYKFD
;
A
#
# COMPACT_ATOMS: atom_id res chain seq x y z
N MET A 1 -6.75 22.40 4.25
CA MET A 1 -5.57 22.25 5.15
C MET A 1 -5.09 20.81 5.01
N SER A 2 -3.80 20.53 5.22
CA SER A 2 -3.31 19.16 5.26
C SER A 2 -3.58 18.54 6.63
N GLU A 3 -4.02 17.29 6.63
CA GLU A 3 -4.29 16.45 7.79
C GLU A 3 -3.38 15.23 7.76
N GLN A 4 -3.15 14.62 8.93
CA GLN A 4 -2.31 13.43 9.05
C GLN A 4 -3.07 12.33 9.79
N ALA A 5 -3.18 11.16 9.17
CA ALA A 5 -3.77 9.97 9.77
C ALA A 5 -2.70 8.91 10.02
N THR A 6 -2.80 8.22 11.15
CA THR A 6 -1.86 7.17 11.58
C THR A 6 -2.59 5.91 12.02
N GLY A 7 -1.89 4.77 11.96
CA GLY A 7 -2.45 3.51 12.41
C GLY A 7 -1.59 2.32 12.01
N THR A 8 -2.19 1.14 12.07
CA THR A 8 -1.58 -0.13 11.69
C THR A 8 -2.43 -0.85 10.64
N PHE A 9 -1.81 -1.80 9.94
CA PHE A 9 -2.56 -2.75 9.14
C PHE A 9 -1.97 -4.15 9.26
N ASP A 10 -2.82 -5.14 9.06
CA ASP A 10 -2.43 -6.55 8.95
C ASP A 10 -2.62 -7.02 7.51
N ILE A 11 -1.76 -7.94 7.07
CA ILE A 11 -1.96 -8.67 5.81
C ILE A 11 -2.72 -9.95 6.15
N ASP A 12 -4.03 -9.91 6.00
CA ASP A 12 -4.93 -11.03 6.35
C ASP A 12 -4.75 -12.21 5.40
N GLU A 13 -4.41 -11.94 4.15
CA GLU A 13 -4.28 -12.96 3.12
C GLU A 13 -3.29 -12.56 2.04
N TRP A 14 -2.49 -13.54 1.58
CA TRP A 14 -1.62 -13.43 0.44
C TRP A 14 -1.91 -14.55 -0.56
N ARG A 15 -2.25 -14.18 -1.80
CA ARG A 15 -2.55 -15.11 -2.89
C ARG A 15 -1.59 -14.90 -4.07
N PRO A 16 -0.61 -15.80 -4.26
CA PRO A 16 0.15 -15.86 -5.50
C PRO A 16 -0.76 -16.30 -6.64
N GLU A 17 -0.66 -15.64 -7.80
CA GLU A 17 -1.44 -15.98 -8.99
C GLU A 17 -0.58 -16.61 -10.08
N GLU A 18 0.45 -15.88 -10.52
CA GLU A 18 1.36 -16.30 -11.58
C GLU A 18 2.77 -15.86 -11.26
N SER A 19 3.76 -16.60 -11.76
CA SER A 19 5.16 -16.21 -11.65
C SER A 19 5.96 -16.57 -12.89
N ASP A 20 6.88 -15.70 -13.28
CA ASP A 20 7.94 -15.95 -14.25
C ASP A 20 9.29 -15.96 -13.53
N GLU A 21 10.08 -17.01 -13.72
CA GLU A 21 11.41 -17.14 -13.12
C GLU A 21 12.46 -17.30 -14.21
N GLN A 22 13.43 -16.38 -14.25
CA GLN A 22 14.56 -16.43 -15.16
C GLN A 22 15.84 -16.03 -14.44
N HIS A 23 16.89 -16.86 -14.56
CA HIS A 23 18.21 -16.60 -13.97
C HIS A 23 18.17 -16.27 -12.47
N GLY A 24 17.27 -16.90 -11.71
CA GLY A 24 17.09 -16.68 -10.28
C GLY A 24 16.35 -15.39 -9.91
N THR A 25 15.87 -14.62 -10.89
CA THR A 25 14.94 -13.51 -10.66
C THR A 25 13.52 -14.00 -10.86
N VAL A 26 12.66 -13.77 -9.87
CA VAL A 26 11.24 -14.14 -9.89
C VAL A 26 10.39 -12.88 -10.02
N ILE A 27 9.55 -12.82 -11.05
CA ILE A 27 8.50 -11.83 -11.21
C ILE A 27 7.17 -12.51 -10.86
N GLY A 28 6.49 -12.05 -9.82
CA GLY A 28 5.23 -12.64 -9.34
C GLY A 28 4.06 -11.67 -9.45
N ARG A 29 2.91 -12.15 -9.94
CA ARG A 29 1.61 -11.48 -9.83
C ARG A 29 0.90 -12.01 -8.58
N ASN A 30 0.50 -11.11 -7.69
CA ASN A 30 -0.10 -11.48 -6.41
C ASN A 30 -1.30 -10.59 -6.10
N THR A 31 -2.24 -11.15 -5.33
CA THR A 31 -3.31 -10.41 -4.68
C THR A 31 -3.16 -10.53 -3.17
N ALA A 32 -3.34 -9.44 -2.42
CA ALA A 32 -3.35 -9.45 -0.97
C ALA A 32 -4.62 -8.79 -0.41
N ARG A 33 -5.02 -9.18 0.80
CA ARG A 33 -6.07 -8.51 1.57
C ARG A 33 -5.49 -7.96 2.85
N LYS A 34 -5.93 -6.77 3.24
CA LYS A 34 -5.48 -6.12 4.47
C LYS A 34 -6.65 -5.62 5.30
N SER A 35 -6.42 -5.52 6.60
CA SER A 35 -7.30 -4.85 7.56
C SER A 35 -6.56 -3.68 8.19
N TYR A 36 -7.19 -2.51 8.19
CA TYR A 36 -6.63 -1.25 8.71
C TYR A 36 -7.28 -0.89 10.04
N THR A 37 -6.47 -0.44 11.00
CA THR A 37 -6.90 0.02 12.33
C THR A 37 -6.22 1.34 12.70
N GLY A 38 -6.95 2.26 13.34
CA GLY A 38 -6.46 3.56 13.77
C GLY A 38 -7.31 4.70 13.20
N ASP A 39 -6.66 5.75 12.72
CA ASP A 39 -7.33 6.89 12.08
C ASP A 39 -7.99 6.53 10.75
N LEU A 40 -7.44 5.52 10.07
CA LEU A 40 -8.08 4.80 8.97
C LEU A 40 -8.51 3.43 9.49
N THR A 41 -9.80 3.13 9.40
CA THR A 41 -10.36 1.81 9.69
C THR A 41 -11.02 1.24 8.45
N GLY A 42 -10.85 -0.05 8.17
CA GLY A 42 -11.46 -0.67 7.00
C GLY A 42 -10.66 -1.84 6.48
N THR A 43 -10.92 -2.19 5.21
CA THR A 43 -10.23 -3.29 4.53
C THR A 43 -9.73 -2.85 3.17
N SER A 44 -8.80 -3.61 2.62
CA SER A 44 -8.33 -3.38 1.27
C SER A 44 -8.09 -4.65 0.48
N VAL A 45 -8.06 -4.49 -0.84
CA VAL A 45 -7.57 -5.49 -1.77
C VAL A 45 -6.44 -4.87 -2.57
N VAL A 46 -5.29 -5.54 -2.58
CA VAL A 46 -4.09 -5.14 -3.30
C VAL A 46 -3.88 -6.07 -4.47
N THR A 47 -3.64 -5.52 -5.66
CA THR A 47 -3.13 -6.27 -6.82
C THR A 47 -1.73 -5.76 -7.12
N MET A 48 -0.75 -6.66 -7.20
CA MET A 48 0.66 -6.28 -7.29
C MET A 48 1.49 -7.18 -8.17
N PHE A 49 2.57 -6.60 -8.69
CA PHE A 49 3.71 -7.33 -9.23
C PHE A 49 4.89 -7.19 -8.28
N THR A 50 5.53 -8.31 -7.96
CA THR A 50 6.73 -8.38 -7.12
C THR A 50 7.90 -8.86 -7.95
N VAL A 51 9.09 -8.32 -7.70
CA VAL A 51 10.36 -8.79 -8.25
C VAL A 51 11.26 -9.19 -7.09
N GLN A 52 11.65 -10.46 -7.06
CA GLN A 52 12.64 -10.99 -6.12
C GLN A 52 13.88 -11.37 -6.89
N THR A 53 15.03 -10.83 -6.49
CA THR A 53 16.32 -11.12 -7.12
C THR A 53 17.09 -12.16 -6.28
N PRO A 54 18.14 -12.80 -6.82
CA PRO A 54 18.97 -13.70 -6.02
C PRO A 54 19.84 -12.96 -4.99
N VAL A 55 19.93 -11.62 -5.05
CA VAL A 55 20.69 -10.82 -4.10
C VAL A 55 19.81 -10.49 -2.90
N ALA A 56 20.19 -10.98 -1.72
CA ALA A 56 19.47 -10.71 -0.48
C ALA A 56 19.28 -9.20 -0.25
N GLY A 57 18.06 -8.79 0.11
CA GLY A 57 17.68 -7.39 0.29
C GLY A 57 17.42 -6.62 -1.00
N SER A 58 17.62 -7.23 -2.18
CA SER A 58 17.27 -6.63 -3.48
C SER A 58 15.95 -7.17 -4.00
N GLN A 59 14.93 -6.31 -3.98
CA GLN A 59 13.58 -6.64 -4.40
C GLN A 59 12.82 -5.37 -4.82
N SER A 60 11.73 -5.55 -5.54
CA SER A 60 10.83 -4.44 -5.91
C SER A 60 9.39 -4.92 -5.90
N TYR A 61 8.46 -3.99 -5.72
CA TYR A 61 7.07 -4.25 -6.08
C TYR A 61 6.40 -2.98 -6.60
N VAL A 62 5.40 -3.17 -7.45
CA VAL A 62 4.42 -2.15 -7.82
C VAL A 62 3.04 -2.69 -7.54
N ALA A 63 2.15 -1.85 -7.03
CA ALA A 63 0.81 -2.28 -6.66
C ALA A 63 -0.23 -1.19 -6.87
N VAL A 64 -1.47 -1.63 -7.04
CA VAL A 64 -2.65 -0.79 -6.82
C VAL A 64 -3.47 -1.42 -5.70
N GLU A 65 -3.91 -0.59 -4.78
CA GLU A 65 -4.61 -1.00 -3.58
C GLU A 65 -5.93 -0.24 -3.47
N ARG A 66 -7.06 -0.94 -3.45
CA ARG A 66 -8.36 -0.32 -3.18
C ARG A 66 -8.69 -0.45 -1.71
N ILE A 67 -8.85 0.67 -1.03
CA ILE A 67 -9.28 0.76 0.36
C ILE A 67 -10.78 1.03 0.39
N THR A 68 -11.50 0.34 1.28
CA THR A 68 -12.90 0.60 1.65
C THR A 68 -12.96 0.78 3.15
N GLY A 69 -13.36 1.96 3.62
CA GLY A 69 -13.29 2.25 5.05
C GLY A 69 -13.67 3.68 5.43
N THR A 70 -13.21 4.05 6.62
CA THR A 70 -13.47 5.33 7.26
C THR A 70 -12.13 5.97 7.66
N LEU A 71 -11.85 7.16 7.12
CA LEU A 71 -10.67 7.97 7.41
C LEU A 71 -11.12 9.18 8.23
N HIS A 72 -10.68 9.29 9.49
CA HIS A 72 -11.08 10.35 10.43
C HIS A 72 -12.60 10.62 10.42
N GLY A 73 -13.38 9.55 10.49
CA GLY A 73 -14.85 9.62 10.51
C GLY A 73 -15.53 9.76 9.15
N ARG A 74 -14.80 10.00 8.05
CA ARG A 74 -15.34 10.10 6.69
C ARG A 74 -15.31 8.75 5.98
N THR A 75 -16.44 8.30 5.50
CA THR A 75 -16.60 6.96 4.91
C THR A 75 -16.59 6.99 3.38
N GLY A 76 -15.83 6.07 2.78
CA GLY A 76 -15.76 5.94 1.34
C GLY A 76 -14.79 4.86 0.88
N THR A 77 -14.43 4.94 -0.39
CA THR A 77 -13.34 4.14 -0.98
C THR A 77 -12.31 5.05 -1.60
N PHE A 78 -11.08 4.60 -1.76
CA PHE A 78 -10.06 5.26 -2.59
C PHE A 78 -9.01 4.24 -3.05
N VAL A 79 -8.17 4.63 -4.01
CA VAL A 79 -7.10 3.78 -4.52
C VAL A 79 -5.73 4.39 -4.19
N LEU A 80 -4.83 3.57 -3.68
CA LEU A 80 -3.40 3.87 -3.57
C LEU A 80 -2.64 3.23 -4.72
N GLN A 81 -1.68 3.94 -5.28
CA GLN A 81 -0.65 3.40 -6.16
C GLN A 81 0.64 3.25 -5.34
N HIS A 82 1.32 2.12 -5.47
CA HIS A 82 2.60 1.83 -4.82
C HIS A 82 3.70 1.64 -5.85
N SER A 83 4.88 2.18 -5.55
CA SER A 83 6.13 1.91 -6.26
C SER A 83 7.25 1.78 -5.25
N ALA A 84 7.82 0.58 -5.11
CA ALA A 84 8.86 0.32 -4.13
C ALA A 84 10.04 -0.44 -4.72
N THR A 85 11.24 -0.08 -4.26
CA THR A 85 12.49 -0.77 -4.58
C THR A 85 13.36 -0.83 -3.34
N ALA A 86 14.04 -1.95 -3.16
CA ALA A 86 15.01 -2.19 -2.11
C ALA A 86 16.28 -2.79 -2.71
N SER A 87 17.40 -2.45 -2.09
CA SER A 87 18.74 -2.98 -2.31
C SER A 87 19.50 -2.91 -0.97
N PRO A 88 20.68 -3.53 -0.85
CA PRO A 88 21.50 -3.43 0.36
C PRO A 88 21.87 -1.98 0.75
N GLU A 89 21.91 -1.07 -0.22
CA GLU A 89 22.38 0.31 -0.01
C GLU A 89 21.23 1.33 0.10
N ARG A 90 20.07 1.01 -0.50
CA ARG A 90 18.96 1.96 -0.64
C ARG A 90 17.61 1.25 -0.61
N GLN A 91 16.68 1.85 0.11
CA GLN A 91 15.25 1.56 0.00
C GLN A 91 14.52 2.83 -0.42
N ALA A 92 13.53 2.69 -1.29
CA ALA A 92 12.65 3.77 -1.70
C ALA A 92 11.25 3.22 -1.92
N MET A 93 10.27 3.97 -1.48
CA MET A 93 8.86 3.62 -1.60
C MET A 93 8.07 4.91 -1.76
N ASP A 94 7.21 4.91 -2.75
CA ASP A 94 6.28 5.99 -3.08
C ASP A 94 4.88 5.39 -3.08
N ILE A 95 4.00 5.92 -2.24
CA ILE A 95 2.60 5.48 -2.16
C ILE A 95 1.71 6.71 -2.21
N THR A 96 0.89 6.81 -3.24
CA THR A 96 0.10 8.01 -3.53
C THR A 96 -1.37 7.66 -3.69
N VAL A 97 -2.27 8.50 -3.19
CA VAL A 97 -3.69 8.44 -3.55
C VAL A 97 -3.82 8.74 -5.04
N VAL A 98 -4.43 7.81 -5.79
CA VAL A 98 -4.73 8.01 -7.21
C VAL A 98 -5.77 9.11 -7.34
N ALA A 99 -5.46 10.14 -8.13
CA ALA A 99 -6.34 11.27 -8.37
C ALA A 99 -7.76 10.81 -8.77
N ASP A 100 -8.77 11.47 -8.20
CA ASP A 100 -10.19 11.23 -8.45
C ASP A 100 -10.67 9.78 -8.19
N SER A 101 -9.87 8.94 -7.54
CA SER A 101 -10.25 7.56 -7.23
C SER A 101 -11.18 7.45 -6.01
N ALA A 102 -11.26 8.52 -5.23
CA ALA A 102 -11.96 8.52 -3.95
C ALA A 102 -13.47 8.76 -4.10
N THR A 103 -14.27 8.09 -3.28
CA THR A 103 -15.74 8.08 -3.37
C THR A 103 -16.41 8.40 -2.05
N GLY A 104 -17.73 8.64 -2.08
CA GLY A 104 -18.53 8.91 -0.90
C GLY A 104 -18.06 10.18 -0.20
N GLU A 105 -17.92 10.12 1.11
CA GLU A 105 -17.40 11.25 1.88
C GLU A 105 -15.90 11.44 1.68
N LEU A 106 -15.21 10.56 0.96
CA LEU A 106 -13.79 10.72 0.62
C LEU A 106 -13.56 11.35 -0.76
N ALA A 107 -14.61 11.74 -1.49
CA ALA A 107 -14.44 12.43 -2.77
C ALA A 107 -13.55 13.69 -2.62
N GLY A 108 -12.61 13.88 -3.55
CA GLY A 108 -11.61 14.96 -3.53
C GLY A 108 -10.36 14.67 -2.69
N LEU A 109 -10.22 13.46 -2.11
CA LEU A 109 -9.03 13.07 -1.35
C LEU A 109 -7.78 13.05 -2.24
N THR A 110 -6.75 13.76 -1.79
CA THR A 110 -5.39 13.66 -2.30
C THR A 110 -4.43 13.42 -1.14
N GLY A 111 -3.32 12.71 -1.36
CA GLY A 111 -2.36 12.44 -0.28
C GLY A 111 -1.32 11.39 -0.62
N GLU A 112 -0.40 11.20 0.32
CA GLU A 112 0.71 10.25 0.25
C GLU A 112 0.73 9.40 1.51
N MET A 113 1.12 8.13 1.38
CA MET A 113 1.25 7.20 2.50
C MET A 113 2.70 6.78 2.68
N VAL A 114 3.14 6.75 3.93
CA VAL A 114 4.39 6.10 4.35
C VAL A 114 4.02 4.85 5.14
N ILE A 115 4.73 3.75 4.88
CA ILE A 115 4.63 2.51 5.64
C ILE A 115 5.97 2.26 6.34
N THR A 116 5.92 1.90 7.62
CA THR A 116 7.09 1.49 8.40
C THR A 116 6.81 0.16 9.11
N MET A 117 7.87 -0.57 9.46
CA MET A 117 7.75 -1.74 10.32
C MET A 117 8.43 -1.47 11.66
N VAL A 118 7.72 -1.75 12.75
CA VAL A 118 8.26 -1.72 14.11
C VAL A 118 8.05 -3.11 14.70
N GLY A 119 9.15 -3.87 14.83
CA GLY A 119 9.05 -5.31 15.07
C GLY A 119 8.34 -6.00 13.92
N ASP A 120 7.29 -6.75 14.23
CA ASP A 120 6.47 -7.49 13.26
C ASP A 120 5.18 -6.75 12.86
N THR A 121 5.03 -5.48 13.24
CA THR A 121 3.80 -4.70 13.02
C THR A 121 4.01 -3.65 11.92
N HIS A 122 3.15 -3.68 10.90
CA HIS A 122 3.09 -2.65 9.88
C HIS A 122 2.34 -1.42 10.39
N HIS A 123 3.01 -0.27 10.34
CA HIS A 123 2.44 1.04 10.66
C HIS A 123 2.30 1.85 9.38
N PHE A 124 1.30 2.73 9.33
CA PHE A 124 1.15 3.69 8.26
C PHE A 124 1.02 5.13 8.80
N THR A 125 1.38 6.07 7.96
CA THR A 125 1.04 7.49 8.09
C THR A 125 0.56 7.98 6.73
N ILE A 126 -0.59 8.66 6.69
CA ILE A 126 -1.12 9.29 5.49
C ILE A 126 -1.13 10.80 5.73
N ASP A 127 -0.37 11.53 4.93
CA ASP A 127 -0.50 12.98 4.83
C ASP A 127 -1.47 13.29 3.68
N TYR A 128 -2.63 13.86 4.00
CA TYR A 128 -3.71 14.03 3.03
C TYR A 128 -4.40 15.39 3.15
N LYS A 129 -5.19 15.71 2.13
CA LYS A 129 -6.12 16.84 2.13
C LYS A 129 -7.29 16.53 1.22
N PHE A 130 -8.26 17.42 1.23
CA PHE A 130 -9.34 17.45 0.26
C PHE A 130 -9.20 18.71 -0.58
N ASP A 131 -9.34 18.53 -1.90
CA ASP A 131 -9.41 19.64 -2.85
C ASP A 131 -10.74 20.41 -2.75
#